data_AF-A0AAD5UXY1-F1
#
_entry.id   AF-A0AAD5UXY1-F1
#
_cell.length_a   1.000
_cell.length_b   1.000
_cell.length_c   1.000
_cell.angle_alpha   90.00
_cell.angle_beta   90.00
_cell.angle_gamma   90.00
#
_symmetry.space_group_name_H-M   'P 1'
#
loop_
_entity.id
_entity.type
_entity.pdbx_description
1 polymer ?
#
loop_
_entity_poly.entity_id
_entity_poly.type
_entity_poly.pdbx_seq_one_letter_code
_entity_poly.pdbx_strand_id
1 'polypeptide(L)'
;MTAQAIHDAQQEPKPPLTTSLLVREQTYGDAEGKLWTTSQKSGLSLEEHYAQGIYPILHNRSEKFPNGESVDDLGRRATQAINDLVMPHVWSAAREGMKGAHIAVVSHGLCISEMVPALLRKDHRQIPVGREYRGLRNTGWTRVTIDVENLDGSTPLDFSEDSPPPLAVRVTDFNRAEHLDAIKRQQGGIGSAAHDPKQQDIRAFFGGAQLKPTEEVLEGRSASNALDEAEVEIH
;
A
#
# COMPACT_ATOMS: atom_id res chain seq x y z
N MET A 1 -0.26 0.16 14.91
CA MET A 1 -1.54 0.67 15.49
C MET A 1 -2.75 0.00 14.84
N THR A 2 -2.97 0.11 13.53
CA THR A 2 -4.14 -0.50 12.84
C THR A 2 -4.20 -2.03 12.95
N ALA A 3 -3.08 -2.74 12.71
CA ALA A 3 -3.04 -4.20 12.83
C ALA A 3 -3.39 -4.70 14.24
N GLN A 4 -2.89 -4.01 15.27
CA GLN A 4 -3.20 -4.34 16.66
C GLN A 4 -4.69 -4.14 16.95
N ALA A 5 -5.29 -3.03 16.51
CA ALA A 5 -6.72 -2.80 16.71
C ALA A 5 -7.61 -3.86 16.02
N ILE A 6 -7.23 -4.31 14.81
CA ILE A 6 -7.93 -5.39 14.10
C ILE A 6 -7.78 -6.71 14.87
N HIS A 7 -6.56 -7.01 15.34
CA HIS A 7 -6.24 -8.22 16.11
C HIS A 7 -6.97 -8.26 17.46
N ASP A 8 -7.02 -7.13 18.16
CA ASP A 8 -7.68 -7.00 19.45
C ASP A 8 -9.18 -7.26 19.36
N ALA A 9 -9.79 -6.92 18.22
CA ALA A 9 -11.20 -7.15 17.92
C ALA A 9 -11.52 -8.59 17.46
N GLN A 10 -10.52 -9.45 17.23
CA GLN A 10 -10.76 -10.86 16.87
C GLN A 10 -11.23 -11.68 18.07
N GLN A 11 -12.02 -12.72 17.79
CA GLN A 11 -12.42 -13.72 18.78
C GLN A 11 -11.23 -14.63 19.16
N GLU A 12 -11.30 -15.24 20.34
CA GLU A 12 -10.29 -16.22 20.77
C GLU A 12 -10.54 -17.60 20.14
N PRO A 13 -9.49 -18.37 19.79
CA PRO A 13 -8.07 -18.00 19.89
C PRO A 13 -7.66 -17.00 18.80
N LYS A 14 -6.96 -15.93 19.19
CA LYS A 14 -6.48 -14.93 18.22
C LYS A 14 -5.39 -15.52 17.29
N PRO A 15 -5.37 -15.14 16.01
CA PRO A 15 -4.30 -15.54 15.10
C PRO A 15 -2.96 -14.92 15.52
N PRO A 16 -1.82 -15.48 15.10
CA PRO A 16 -0.52 -14.86 15.32
C PRO A 16 -0.43 -13.50 14.62
N LEU A 17 0.22 -12.53 15.29
CA LEU A 17 0.48 -11.20 14.75
C LEU A 17 1.99 -10.98 14.62
N THR A 18 2.46 -10.80 13.38
CA THR A 18 3.88 -10.60 13.06
C THR A 18 4.07 -9.27 12.34
N THR A 19 5.17 -8.58 12.62
CA THR A 19 5.57 -7.34 11.93
C THR A 19 6.71 -7.59 10.97
N SER A 20 6.71 -6.92 9.81
CA SER A 20 7.80 -7.00 8.85
C SER A 20 8.04 -5.65 8.17
N LEU A 21 9.30 -5.30 7.92
CA LEU A 21 9.65 -4.12 7.12
C LEU A 21 9.33 -4.30 5.63
N LEU A 22 9.01 -5.51 5.17
CA LEU A 22 8.65 -5.75 3.77
C LEU A 22 7.31 -5.09 3.40
N VAL A 23 6.43 -4.87 4.38
CA VAL A 23 5.08 -4.29 4.18
C VAL A 23 5.01 -2.80 4.55
N ARG A 24 6.15 -2.12 4.68
CA ARG A 24 6.19 -0.66 4.89
C ARG A 24 5.86 0.10 3.61
N GLU A 25 5.49 1.38 3.72
CA GLU A 25 5.30 2.24 2.55
C GLU A 25 6.60 2.43 1.75
N GLN A 26 6.50 2.86 0.49
CA GLN A 26 7.63 3.44 -0.24
C GLN A 26 8.38 4.44 0.66
N THR A 27 9.71 4.38 0.68
CA THR A 27 10.49 5.46 1.31
C THR A 27 10.77 6.53 0.27
N TYR A 28 10.48 7.78 0.61
CA TYR A 28 10.82 8.94 -0.22
C TYR A 28 12.21 9.50 0.10
N GLY A 29 12.97 8.83 1.00
CA GLY A 29 14.33 9.21 1.33
C GLY A 29 14.42 10.65 1.83
N ASP A 30 15.25 11.46 1.17
CA ASP A 30 15.48 12.85 1.54
C ASP A 30 14.23 13.74 1.38
N ALA A 31 13.23 13.29 0.60
CA ALA A 31 11.98 14.00 0.38
C ALA A 31 10.94 13.80 1.49
N GLU A 32 11.17 12.87 2.44
CA GLU A 32 10.25 12.61 3.55
C GLU A 32 10.00 13.88 4.38
N GLY A 33 8.73 14.24 4.56
CA GLY A 33 8.31 15.44 5.28
C GLY A 33 8.69 16.78 4.62
N LYS A 34 9.15 16.75 3.36
CA LYS A 34 9.51 17.96 2.60
C LYS A 34 8.34 18.46 1.75
N LEU A 35 8.51 19.66 1.21
CA LEU A 35 7.56 20.25 0.28
C LEU A 35 7.60 19.49 -1.05
N TRP A 36 6.41 19.14 -1.53
CA TRP A 36 6.21 18.52 -2.83
C TRP A 36 5.61 19.54 -3.80
N THR A 37 5.96 19.42 -5.08
CA THR A 37 5.34 20.22 -6.15
C THR A 37 4.81 19.29 -7.23
N THR A 38 3.65 19.64 -7.80
CA THR A 38 2.99 18.84 -8.85
C THR A 38 3.78 18.82 -10.16
N SER A 39 4.60 19.85 -10.40
CA SER A 39 5.45 19.94 -11.57
C SER A 39 6.85 20.43 -11.21
N GLN A 40 7.82 20.06 -12.05
CA GLN A 40 9.14 20.66 -12.08
C GLN A 40 9.01 22.12 -12.52
N LYS A 41 9.65 23.05 -11.80
CA LYS A 41 9.71 24.45 -12.21
C LYS A 41 10.52 24.56 -13.51
N SER A 42 10.00 25.32 -14.46
CA SER A 42 10.64 25.53 -15.76
C SER A 42 12.06 26.11 -15.58
N GLY A 43 13.03 25.52 -16.27
CA GLY A 43 14.42 25.98 -16.26
C GLY A 43 15.31 25.47 -15.12
N LEU A 44 14.78 24.64 -14.21
CA LEU A 44 15.58 24.00 -13.15
C LEU A 44 15.63 22.48 -13.36
N SER A 45 16.80 21.88 -13.19
CA SER A 45 17.01 20.42 -13.10
C SER A 45 16.47 19.85 -11.78
N LEU A 46 16.30 18.52 -11.67
CA LEU A 46 15.89 17.87 -10.42
C LEU A 46 16.88 18.12 -9.28
N GLU A 47 18.18 18.09 -9.57
CA GLU A 47 19.22 18.37 -8.57
C GLU A 47 19.12 19.80 -8.01
N GLU A 48 18.81 20.79 -8.86
CA GLU A 48 18.60 22.17 -8.43
C GLU A 48 17.32 22.34 -7.60
N HIS A 49 16.30 21.52 -7.83
CA HIS A 49 15.11 21.47 -6.97
C HIS A 49 15.47 20.91 -5.59
N TYR A 50 16.18 19.78 -5.54
CA TYR A 50 16.56 19.14 -4.28
C TYR A 50 17.48 20.04 -3.45
N ALA A 51 18.41 20.76 -4.09
CA ALA A 51 19.25 21.76 -3.42
C ALA A 51 18.44 22.90 -2.77
N GLN A 52 17.25 23.20 -3.30
CA GLN A 52 16.30 24.18 -2.76
C GLN A 52 15.29 23.56 -1.77
N GLY A 53 15.38 22.25 -1.48
CA GLY A 53 14.44 21.53 -0.64
C GLY A 53 13.05 21.34 -1.27
N ILE A 54 12.96 21.39 -2.60
CA ILE A 54 11.74 21.19 -3.38
C ILE A 54 11.80 19.80 -4.03
N TYR A 55 10.74 19.01 -3.86
CA TYR A 55 10.71 17.63 -4.36
C TYR A 55 9.51 17.45 -5.32
N PRO A 56 9.71 17.62 -6.64
CA PRO A 56 8.61 17.47 -7.60
C PRO A 56 8.17 16.00 -7.73
N ILE A 57 6.90 15.79 -8.09
CA ILE A 57 6.37 14.45 -8.39
C ILE A 57 7.18 13.81 -9.52
N LEU A 58 7.60 12.57 -9.29
CA LEU A 58 8.30 11.74 -10.28
C LEU A 58 7.26 10.86 -10.99
N HIS A 59 7.23 10.91 -12.31
CA HIS A 59 6.17 10.24 -13.09
C HIS A 59 6.60 8.85 -13.57
N ASN A 60 7.91 8.58 -13.68
CA ASN A 60 8.40 7.27 -14.06
C ASN A 60 8.60 6.36 -12.85
N ARG A 61 8.27 5.08 -13.00
CA ARG A 61 8.35 4.09 -11.93
C ARG A 61 9.76 3.78 -11.47
N SER A 62 10.75 4.00 -12.34
CA SER A 62 12.16 3.77 -12.02
C SER A 62 12.83 4.98 -11.35
N GLU A 63 12.19 6.15 -11.41
CA GLU A 63 12.67 7.37 -10.76
C GLU A 63 12.50 7.28 -9.25
N LYS A 64 13.40 7.94 -8.53
CA LYS A 64 13.36 8.06 -7.07
C LYS A 64 14.14 9.27 -6.59
N PHE A 65 13.75 9.75 -5.42
CA PHE A 65 14.51 10.75 -4.69
C PHE A 65 15.81 10.15 -4.12
N PRO A 66 16.81 10.98 -3.78
CA PRO A 66 17.99 10.54 -3.06
C PRO A 66 17.63 9.75 -1.80
N ASN A 67 18.31 8.61 -1.59
CA ASN A 67 18.05 7.65 -0.50
C ASN A 67 16.62 7.07 -0.45
N GLY A 68 15.81 7.31 -1.48
CA GLY A 68 14.46 6.79 -1.62
C GLY A 68 14.39 5.44 -2.32
N GLU A 69 13.16 4.99 -2.51
CA GLU A 69 12.78 3.79 -3.23
C GLU A 69 12.02 4.22 -4.47
N SER A 70 12.28 3.62 -5.62
CA SER A 70 11.42 3.81 -6.80
C SER A 70 10.16 2.93 -6.69
N VAL A 71 9.18 3.12 -7.56
CA VAL A 71 8.01 2.23 -7.58
C VAL A 71 8.40 0.82 -8.04
N ASP A 72 9.43 0.68 -8.87
CA ASP A 72 9.98 -0.63 -9.24
C ASP A 72 10.74 -1.31 -8.08
N ASP A 73 11.45 -0.53 -7.27
CA ASP A 73 12.06 -1.02 -6.03
C ASP A 73 10.99 -1.53 -5.06
N LEU A 74 9.90 -0.74 -4.90
CA LEU A 74 8.72 -1.12 -4.11
C LEU A 74 8.05 -2.39 -4.64
N GLY A 75 7.89 -2.50 -5.96
CA GLY A 75 7.30 -3.67 -6.61
C GLY A 75 8.09 -4.96 -6.36
N ARG A 76 9.43 -4.88 -6.38
CA ARG A 76 10.31 -6.00 -6.02
C ARG A 76 10.14 -6.38 -4.55
N ARG A 77 10.10 -5.39 -3.65
CA ARG A 77 9.88 -5.64 -2.22
C ARG A 77 8.49 -6.19 -1.92
N ALA A 78 7.45 -5.72 -2.61
CA ALA A 78 6.09 -6.25 -2.49
C ALA A 78 6.03 -7.72 -2.96
N THR A 79 6.73 -8.05 -4.03
CA THR A 79 6.87 -9.45 -4.49
C THR A 79 7.54 -10.31 -3.44
N GLN A 80 8.62 -9.81 -2.83
CA GLN A 80 9.27 -10.48 -1.70
C GLN A 80 8.31 -10.65 -0.51
N ALA A 81 7.56 -9.61 -0.14
CA ALA A 81 6.58 -9.68 0.95
C ALA A 81 5.54 -10.78 0.73
N ILE A 82 5.04 -10.93 -0.50
CA ILE A 82 4.10 -12.01 -0.84
C ILE A 82 4.76 -13.38 -0.69
N ASN A 83 5.97 -13.56 -1.22
CA ASN A 83 6.68 -14.85 -1.15
C ASN A 83 7.04 -15.24 0.28
N ASP A 84 7.50 -14.29 1.08
CA ASP A 84 8.05 -14.55 2.40
C ASP A 84 6.98 -14.59 3.49
N LEU A 85 5.88 -13.85 3.33
CA LEU A 85 4.86 -13.66 4.38
C LEU A 85 3.50 -14.26 4.06
N VAL A 86 3.13 -14.44 2.78
CA VAL A 86 1.78 -14.91 2.39
C VAL A 86 1.83 -16.35 1.91
N MET A 87 2.71 -16.65 0.95
CA MET A 87 2.77 -17.98 0.32
C MET A 87 3.05 -19.14 1.29
N PRO A 88 3.86 -19.00 2.35
CA PRO A 88 4.07 -20.10 3.30
C PRO A 88 2.77 -20.56 3.95
N HIS A 89 1.86 -19.63 4.25
CA HIS A 89 0.54 -19.96 4.82
C HIS A 89 -0.40 -20.60 3.79
N VAL A 90 -0.35 -20.17 2.53
CA VAL A 90 -1.10 -20.82 1.43
C VAL A 90 -0.68 -22.27 1.28
N TRP A 91 0.63 -22.53 1.28
CA TRP A 91 1.15 -23.89 1.13
C TRP A 91 0.93 -24.75 2.37
N SER A 92 1.03 -24.20 3.58
CA SER A 92 0.67 -24.92 4.81
C SER A 92 -0.80 -25.35 4.77
N ALA A 93 -1.71 -24.44 4.43
CA ALA A 93 -3.14 -24.74 4.33
C ALA A 93 -3.42 -25.83 3.29
N ALA A 94 -2.79 -25.77 2.11
CA ALA A 94 -2.93 -26.80 1.08
C ALA A 94 -2.43 -28.18 1.55
N ARG A 95 -1.29 -28.23 2.25
CA ARG A 95 -0.73 -29.47 2.81
C ARG A 95 -1.55 -30.04 3.95
N GLU A 96 -2.35 -29.22 4.62
CA GLU A 96 -3.30 -29.65 5.64
C GLU A 96 -4.69 -30.00 5.06
N GLY A 97 -4.90 -29.82 3.76
CA GLY A 97 -6.20 -30.01 3.13
C GLY A 97 -7.21 -28.91 3.50
N MET A 98 -6.75 -27.78 4.04
CA MET A 98 -7.60 -26.74 4.60
C MET A 98 -8.09 -25.75 3.54
N LYS A 99 -9.41 -25.54 3.49
CA LYS A 99 -10.05 -24.43 2.78
C LYS A 99 -10.53 -23.35 3.73
N GLY A 100 -10.66 -22.12 3.21
CA GLY A 100 -11.17 -21.00 4.00
C GLY A 100 -10.15 -20.44 5.00
N ALA A 101 -8.86 -20.69 4.80
CA ALA A 101 -7.81 -19.99 5.54
C ALA A 101 -7.79 -18.51 5.16
N HIS A 102 -7.65 -17.64 6.15
CA HIS A 102 -7.63 -16.19 5.97
C HIS A 102 -6.31 -15.60 6.47
N ILE A 103 -5.69 -14.77 5.64
CA ILE A 103 -4.47 -14.02 5.97
C ILE A 103 -4.81 -12.54 5.87
N ALA A 104 -4.58 -11.80 6.95
CA ALA A 104 -4.73 -10.35 6.96
C ALA A 104 -3.34 -9.70 6.91
N VAL A 105 -3.12 -8.84 5.91
CA VAL A 105 -1.92 -8.02 5.82
C VAL A 105 -2.31 -6.56 5.94
N VAL A 106 -1.71 -5.86 6.90
CA VAL A 106 -1.89 -4.42 7.10
C VAL A 106 -0.65 -3.71 6.59
N SER A 107 -0.85 -2.80 5.64
CA SER A 107 0.22 -2.14 4.90
C SER A 107 -0.25 -0.72 4.51
N HIS A 108 0.38 -0.12 3.51
CA HIS A 108 0.18 1.24 3.05
C HIS A 108 -0.29 1.29 1.60
N GLY A 109 -0.71 2.46 1.12
CA GLY A 109 -1.40 2.61 -0.16
C GLY A 109 -0.59 2.09 -1.34
N LEU A 110 0.65 2.59 -1.52
CA LEU A 110 1.47 2.19 -2.67
C LEU A 110 1.97 0.75 -2.51
N CYS A 111 2.36 0.36 -1.30
CA CYS A 111 2.77 -1.01 -1.04
C CYS A 111 1.64 -2.02 -1.36
N ILE A 112 0.40 -1.77 -0.93
CA ILE A 112 -0.76 -2.63 -1.29
C ILE A 112 -0.98 -2.64 -2.80
N SER A 113 -0.86 -1.48 -3.45
CA SER A 113 -1.01 -1.34 -4.90
C SER A 113 -0.01 -2.18 -5.70
N GLU A 114 1.15 -2.49 -5.13
CA GLU A 114 2.15 -3.38 -5.73
C GLU A 114 2.02 -4.84 -5.27
N MET A 115 1.53 -5.09 -4.05
CA MET A 115 1.29 -6.45 -3.53
C MET A 115 0.17 -7.17 -4.28
N VAL A 116 -0.90 -6.46 -4.65
CA VAL A 116 -2.03 -7.07 -5.40
C VAL A 116 -1.57 -7.61 -6.75
N PRO A 117 -0.86 -6.85 -7.60
CA PRO A 117 -0.24 -7.39 -8.80
C PRO A 117 0.75 -8.52 -8.55
N ALA A 118 1.54 -8.46 -7.47
CA ALA A 118 2.47 -9.53 -7.13
C ALA A 118 1.76 -10.87 -6.85
N LEU A 119 0.58 -10.83 -6.22
CA LEU A 119 -0.28 -12.01 -6.07
C LEU A 119 -0.89 -12.47 -7.38
N LEU A 120 -1.45 -11.55 -8.18
CA LEU A 120 -2.12 -11.89 -9.44
C LEU A 120 -1.16 -12.53 -10.45
N ARG A 121 0.13 -12.14 -10.47
CA ARG A 121 1.15 -12.79 -11.32
C ARG A 121 1.42 -14.26 -10.97
N LYS A 122 0.97 -14.73 -9.80
CA LYS A 122 1.04 -16.16 -9.44
C LYS A 122 -0.09 -16.98 -10.04
N ASP A 123 -1.07 -16.34 -10.68
CA ASP A 123 -2.15 -17.04 -11.37
C ASP A 123 -1.61 -17.85 -12.55
N HIS A 124 -1.95 -19.15 -12.59
CA HIS A 124 -1.46 -20.08 -13.61
C HIS A 124 -1.91 -19.71 -15.04
N ARG A 125 -2.97 -18.91 -15.19
CA ARG A 125 -3.52 -18.47 -16.48
C ARG A 125 -2.75 -17.30 -17.07
N GLN A 126 -1.80 -16.73 -16.32
CA GLN A 126 -0.95 -15.62 -16.77
C GLN A 126 -1.74 -14.42 -17.31
N ILE A 127 -2.84 -14.08 -16.64
CA ILE A 127 -3.68 -12.94 -17.02
C ILE A 127 -2.85 -11.65 -16.92
N PRO A 128 -2.80 -10.80 -17.96
CA PRO A 128 -2.12 -9.51 -17.88
C PRO A 128 -2.65 -8.69 -16.71
N VAL A 129 -1.73 -8.21 -15.87
CA VAL A 129 -2.09 -7.41 -14.69
C VAL A 129 -1.94 -5.93 -15.03
N GLY A 130 -3.07 -5.21 -14.99
CA GLY A 130 -3.11 -3.77 -15.22
C GLY A 130 -2.64 -2.94 -14.04
N ARG A 131 -2.89 -1.62 -14.13
CA ARG A 131 -2.55 -0.64 -13.09
C ARG A 131 -3.77 -0.20 -12.26
N GLU A 132 -4.89 -0.94 -12.33
CA GLU A 132 -6.16 -0.55 -11.70
C GLU A 132 -6.16 -0.60 -10.16
N TYR A 133 -5.20 -1.27 -9.52
CA TYR A 133 -5.19 -1.47 -8.07
C TYR A 133 -4.52 -0.33 -7.31
N ARG A 134 -5.03 0.88 -7.46
CA ARG A 134 -4.45 2.12 -6.93
C ARG A 134 -5.46 2.97 -6.16
N GLY A 135 -4.96 3.97 -5.43
CA GLY A 135 -5.82 4.95 -4.75
C GLY A 135 -6.63 4.42 -3.57
N LEU A 136 -5.99 3.65 -2.68
CA LEU A 136 -6.66 3.12 -1.49
C LEU A 136 -7.01 4.23 -0.49
N ARG A 137 -8.23 4.17 0.06
CA ARG A 137 -8.66 4.99 1.19
C ARG A 137 -7.96 4.54 2.45
N ASN A 138 -7.76 5.45 3.40
CA ASN A 138 -7.29 5.09 4.73
C ASN A 138 -8.22 4.06 5.37
N THR A 139 -7.65 2.95 5.84
CA THR A 139 -8.38 1.77 6.36
C THR A 139 -9.31 1.09 5.37
N GLY A 140 -9.29 1.48 4.09
CA GLY A 140 -9.90 0.72 3.02
C GLY A 140 -9.20 -0.62 2.87
N TRP A 141 -9.96 -1.68 2.54
CA TRP A 141 -9.42 -3.03 2.42
C TRP A 141 -9.66 -3.62 1.03
N THR A 142 -8.77 -4.53 0.65
CA THR A 142 -8.79 -5.25 -0.62
C THR A 142 -8.72 -6.74 -0.29
N ARG A 143 -9.50 -7.55 -1.00
CA ARG A 143 -9.50 -9.02 -0.86
C ARG A 143 -9.08 -9.69 -2.15
N VAL A 144 -8.09 -10.55 -2.00
CA VAL A 144 -7.61 -11.45 -3.05
C VAL A 144 -7.90 -12.87 -2.61
N THR A 145 -8.54 -13.66 -3.46
CA THR A 145 -8.77 -15.10 -3.26
C THR A 145 -7.72 -15.88 -4.03
N ILE A 146 -7.19 -16.93 -3.40
CA ILE A 146 -6.21 -17.85 -3.98
C ILE A 146 -6.81 -19.25 -3.88
N ASP A 147 -7.17 -19.83 -5.02
CA ASP A 147 -7.58 -21.23 -5.10
C ASP A 147 -6.36 -22.06 -5.50
N VAL A 148 -6.09 -23.12 -4.73
CA VAL A 148 -5.07 -24.12 -5.05
C VAL A 148 -5.75 -25.24 -5.84
N GLU A 149 -5.26 -25.52 -7.05
CA GLU A 149 -5.84 -26.57 -7.88
C GLU A 149 -5.77 -27.94 -7.20
N ASN A 150 -6.80 -28.76 -7.38
CA ASN A 150 -7.00 -30.08 -6.75
C ASN A 150 -7.22 -30.08 -5.23
N LEU A 151 -7.24 -28.93 -4.56
CA LEU A 151 -7.62 -28.86 -3.15
C LEU A 151 -9.15 -28.98 -3.02
N ASP A 152 -9.65 -30.04 -2.38
CA ASP A 152 -11.08 -30.27 -2.17
C ASP A 152 -11.59 -29.79 -0.80
N GLY A 153 -10.71 -29.61 0.18
CA GLY A 153 -11.04 -29.20 1.56
C GLY A 153 -11.14 -30.36 2.56
N SER A 154 -10.81 -31.58 2.11
CA SER A 154 -10.83 -32.80 2.92
C SER A 154 -9.52 -33.58 2.83
N THR A 155 -8.80 -33.46 1.72
CA THR A 155 -7.60 -34.24 1.46
C THR A 155 -6.36 -33.34 1.47
N PRO A 156 -5.39 -33.59 2.37
CA PRO A 156 -4.04 -33.03 2.27
C PRO A 156 -3.44 -33.17 0.88
N LEU A 157 -2.86 -32.09 0.35
CA LEU A 157 -2.07 -32.16 -0.87
C LEU A 157 -0.60 -32.43 -0.54
N ASP A 158 -0.03 -33.45 -1.19
CA ASP A 158 1.40 -33.72 -1.15
C ASP A 158 2.07 -33.18 -2.42
N PHE A 159 3.02 -32.25 -2.25
CA PHE A 159 3.75 -31.62 -3.34
C PHE A 159 5.11 -31.10 -2.87
N SER A 160 6.11 -31.17 -3.75
CA SER A 160 7.43 -30.59 -3.49
C SER A 160 7.42 -29.07 -3.64
N GLU A 161 8.35 -28.40 -2.97
CA GLU A 161 8.49 -26.93 -3.08
C GLU A 161 8.86 -26.48 -4.49
N ASP A 162 9.57 -27.33 -5.25
CA ASP A 162 9.98 -27.04 -6.63
C ASP A 162 8.85 -27.19 -7.65
N SER A 163 7.75 -27.86 -7.28
CA SER A 163 6.60 -28.11 -8.15
C SER A 163 5.28 -27.92 -7.40
N PRO A 164 4.97 -26.69 -6.96
CA PRO A 164 3.72 -26.41 -6.27
C PRO A 164 2.52 -26.55 -7.23
N PRO A 165 1.31 -26.85 -6.70
CA PRO A 165 0.11 -26.89 -7.52
C PRO A 165 -0.17 -25.53 -8.17
N PRO A 166 -0.81 -25.50 -9.34
CA PRO A 166 -1.26 -24.27 -9.97
C PRO A 166 -2.21 -23.48 -9.06
N LEU A 167 -2.15 -22.16 -9.16
CA LEU A 167 -2.98 -21.23 -8.39
C LEU A 167 -3.93 -20.46 -9.30
N ALA A 168 -5.20 -20.37 -8.93
CA ALA A 168 -6.12 -19.40 -9.52
C ALA A 168 -6.32 -18.24 -8.54
N VAL A 169 -5.84 -17.05 -8.91
CA VAL A 169 -5.82 -15.85 -8.08
C VAL A 169 -6.78 -14.81 -8.64
N ARG A 170 -7.63 -14.23 -7.79
CA ARG A 170 -8.63 -13.23 -8.20
C ARG A 170 -8.79 -12.15 -7.14
N VAL A 171 -8.89 -10.89 -7.58
CA VAL A 171 -9.37 -9.81 -6.71
C VAL A 171 -10.89 -9.88 -6.67
N THR A 172 -11.46 -9.94 -5.47
CA THR A 172 -12.92 -10.04 -5.27
C THR A 172 -13.50 -8.75 -4.71
N ASP A 173 -12.70 -8.02 -3.94
CA ASP A 173 -13.06 -6.75 -3.36
C ASP A 173 -11.86 -5.81 -3.47
N PHE A 174 -12.10 -4.55 -3.85
CA PHE A 174 -11.04 -3.55 -3.94
C PHE A 174 -11.48 -2.26 -3.26
N ASN A 175 -10.60 -1.72 -2.40
CA ASN A 175 -10.78 -0.43 -1.72
C ASN A 175 -12.13 -0.27 -0.99
N ARG A 176 -12.60 -1.35 -0.37
CA ARG A 176 -13.83 -1.38 0.41
C ARG A 176 -13.68 -0.56 1.68
N ALA A 177 -14.63 0.33 1.92
CA ALA A 177 -14.56 1.30 3.02
C ALA A 177 -15.93 1.54 3.68
N GLU A 178 -16.89 0.63 3.49
CA GLU A 178 -18.27 0.80 3.96
C GLU A 178 -18.34 0.86 5.50
N HIS A 179 -17.36 0.28 6.20
CA HIS A 179 -17.25 0.38 7.66
C HIS A 179 -17.01 1.81 8.15
N LEU A 180 -16.63 2.73 7.26
CA LEU A 180 -16.44 4.15 7.57
C LEU A 180 -17.72 4.98 7.41
N ASP A 181 -18.74 4.48 6.70
CA ASP A 181 -19.94 5.25 6.38
C ASP A 181 -20.74 5.59 7.65
N ALA A 182 -20.72 4.70 8.64
CA ALA A 182 -21.36 4.90 9.94
C ALA A 182 -20.53 5.76 10.92
N ILE A 183 -19.26 6.05 10.61
CA ILE A 183 -18.38 6.82 11.47
C ILE A 183 -18.65 8.31 11.22
N LYS A 184 -19.40 8.95 12.12
CA LYS A 184 -19.48 10.41 12.17
C LYS A 184 -18.08 10.95 12.42
N ARG A 185 -17.49 11.61 11.43
CA ARG A 185 -16.25 12.37 11.61
C ARG A 185 -16.48 13.34 12.77
N GLN A 186 -15.74 13.19 13.86
CA GLN A 186 -15.73 14.21 14.90
C GLN A 186 -15.26 15.51 14.25
N GLN A 187 -16.07 16.56 14.34
CA GLN A 187 -15.66 17.89 13.90
C GLN A 187 -14.52 18.32 14.83
N GLY A 188 -13.29 18.18 14.35
CA GLY A 188 -12.08 18.39 15.12
C GLY A 188 -11.21 17.14 15.16
N GLY A 189 -10.55 16.84 14.04
CA GLY A 189 -9.57 15.75 13.97
C GLY A 189 -8.42 15.94 14.95
N ILE A 190 -7.51 14.98 15.05
CA ILE A 190 -6.37 14.98 15.99
C ILE A 190 -5.51 16.27 15.88
N GLY A 191 -5.59 16.99 14.75
CA GLY A 191 -4.99 18.32 14.57
C GLY A 191 -5.72 19.51 15.22
N SER A 192 -6.85 19.31 15.91
CA SER A 192 -7.57 20.33 16.69
C SER A 192 -7.48 20.10 18.20
N ALA A 193 -6.75 19.08 18.65
CA ALA A 193 -6.42 18.94 20.07
C ALA A 193 -5.43 20.05 20.47
N ALA A 194 -5.58 20.57 21.68
CA ALA A 194 -4.76 21.67 22.20
C ALA A 194 -3.28 21.27 22.27
N HIS A 195 -2.52 21.66 21.23
CA HIS A 195 -1.09 21.97 21.20
C HIS A 195 -0.22 21.26 22.26
N ASP A 196 0.22 20.02 22.01
CA ASP A 196 1.45 19.50 22.62
C ASP A 196 2.63 20.07 21.81
N PRO A 197 3.53 20.89 22.40
CA PRO A 197 4.66 21.49 21.69
C PRO A 197 5.64 20.47 21.08
N LYS A 198 5.59 19.19 21.51
CA LYS A 198 6.42 18.11 20.97
C LYS A 198 5.78 17.35 19.81
N GLN A 199 4.50 17.57 19.55
CA GLN A 199 3.77 16.86 18.50
C GLN A 199 3.93 17.63 17.18
N GLN A 200 4.85 17.17 16.33
CA GLN A 200 4.99 17.70 14.97
C GLN A 200 3.68 17.48 14.19
N ASP A 201 3.30 18.48 13.38
CA ASP A 201 2.04 18.48 12.65
C ASP A 201 1.97 17.29 11.70
N ILE A 202 0.95 16.46 11.85
CA ILE A 202 0.68 15.32 10.96
C ILE A 202 0.55 15.78 9.49
N ARG A 203 0.14 17.05 9.25
CA ARG A 203 0.09 17.65 7.92
C ARG A 203 1.47 17.85 7.29
N ALA A 204 2.53 18.04 8.07
CA ALA A 204 3.89 18.09 7.54
C ALA A 204 4.35 16.71 7.03
N PHE A 205 3.86 15.63 7.67
CA PHE A 205 4.12 14.25 7.26
C PHE A 205 3.31 13.81 6.03
N PHE A 206 2.07 14.25 5.89
CA PHE A 206 1.18 13.80 4.78
C PHE A 206 0.96 14.82 3.66
N GLY A 207 1.35 16.09 3.83
CA GLY A 207 1.02 17.17 2.90
C GLY A 207 2.16 18.13 2.55
N GLY A 208 3.38 17.87 3.04
CA GLY A 208 4.51 18.80 2.89
C GLY A 208 4.38 20.03 3.79
N ALA A 209 5.50 20.50 4.32
CA ALA A 209 5.51 21.64 5.23
C ALA A 209 5.11 22.96 4.53
N GLN A 210 3.90 23.48 4.77
CA GLN A 210 3.42 24.74 4.15
C GLN A 210 4.40 25.91 4.33
N LEU A 211 4.69 26.63 3.23
CA LEU A 211 5.21 28.00 3.30
C LEU A 211 4.12 28.95 3.76
N LYS A 212 4.51 30.00 4.51
CA LYS A 212 3.63 31.15 4.79
C LYS A 212 3.12 31.73 3.46
N PRO A 213 1.86 32.18 3.40
CA PRO A 213 1.23 32.58 2.15
C PRO A 213 1.90 33.87 1.63
N THR A 214 2.70 33.72 0.60
CA THR A 214 2.91 34.77 -0.41
C THR A 214 2.21 34.28 -1.66
N GLU A 215 1.43 35.17 -2.25
CA GLU A 215 0.47 34.93 -3.33
C GLU A 215 1.05 34.06 -4.46
N GLU A 216 0.20 33.22 -5.04
CA GLU A 216 0.47 32.19 -6.08
C GLU A 216 0.99 30.82 -5.61
N VAL A 217 0.28 30.19 -4.67
CA VAL A 217 0.27 28.72 -4.57
C VAL A 217 -1.15 28.25 -4.88
N LEU A 218 -1.37 27.81 -6.12
CA LEU A 218 -2.58 27.08 -6.48
C LEU A 218 -2.70 25.89 -5.53
N GLU A 219 -3.78 25.94 -4.76
CA GLU A 219 -4.09 25.13 -3.61
C GLU A 219 -4.19 23.65 -4.01
N GLY A 220 -3.06 22.94 -4.00
CA GLY A 220 -2.98 21.49 -4.09
C GLY A 220 -3.51 20.88 -2.81
N ARG A 221 -4.83 20.91 -2.63
CA ARG A 221 -5.52 20.28 -1.51
C ARG A 221 -5.16 18.80 -1.52
N SER A 222 -4.62 18.31 -0.40
CA SER A 222 -4.54 16.88 -0.07
C SER A 222 -5.95 16.30 0.09
N ALA A 223 -6.74 16.28 -0.98
CA ALA A 223 -7.71 15.23 -1.17
C ALA A 223 -6.87 13.97 -1.34
N SER A 224 -7.16 12.94 -0.55
CA SER A 224 -6.61 11.58 -0.63
C SER A 224 -5.91 11.32 -1.97
N ASN A 225 -4.62 10.91 -1.95
CA ASN A 225 -3.81 10.48 -3.11
C ASN A 225 -4.53 9.47 -4.05
N ALA A 226 -5.72 9.01 -3.68
CA ALA A 226 -6.65 8.27 -4.51
C ALA A 226 -7.21 9.03 -5.72
N LEU A 227 -7.25 10.37 -5.71
CA LEU A 227 -7.75 11.14 -6.86
C LEU A 227 -6.64 11.50 -7.85
N ASP A 228 -5.43 11.78 -7.37
CA ASP A 228 -4.30 12.15 -8.23
C ASP A 228 -3.83 11.01 -9.15
N GLU A 229 -4.12 9.75 -8.81
CA GLU A 229 -3.80 8.59 -9.64
C GLU A 229 -4.94 8.14 -10.58
N ALA A 230 -6.13 8.71 -10.46
CA ALA A 230 -7.32 8.28 -11.21
C ALA A 230 -7.52 9.02 -12.55
N GLU A 231 -6.90 10.19 -12.74
CA GLU A 231 -7.16 11.08 -13.88
C GLU A 231 -6.04 11.11 -14.93
N VAL A 232 -5.11 10.16 -14.93
CA VAL A 232 -4.10 10.08 -16.00
C VAL A 232 -4.68 9.36 -17.21
N GLU A 233 -5.35 10.11 -18.10
CA GLU A 233 -5.54 9.68 -19.48
C GLU A 233 -4.18 9.56 -20.17
N ILE A 234 -3.84 8.35 -20.59
CA ILE A 234 -2.64 8.06 -21.37
C ILE A 234 -3.03 8.01 -22.85
N HIS A 235 -2.55 8.98 -23.62
CA HIS A 235 -2.52 8.93 -25.09
C HIS A 235 -1.38 8.04 -25.58
#